data_AF-A0A1Y3P5Z2-F1
#
_entry.id   AF-A0A1Y3P5Z2-F1
#
_cell.length_a   1.000
_cell.length_b   1.000
_cell.length_c   1.000
_cell.angle_alpha   90.00
_cell.angle_beta   90.00
_cell.angle_gamma   90.00
#
_symmetry.space_group_name_H-M   'P 1'
#
loop_
_entity.id
_entity.type
_entity.pdbx_description
1 polymer ?
#
loop_
_entity_poly.entity_id
_entity_poly.type
_entity_poly.pdbx_seq_one_letter_code
_entity_poly.pdbx_strand_id
1 'polypeptide(L)'
;MPAVDPAQAWVDMRTMTGKLVMADKVDGKTTYDGRYFQISPGSHRLQVRYDYEIHYGGFTAMGDEYTELTCYVELHYANFKAGQRYMIEVRSLTNDVTAELLDAQRKVLAEQDHVTCI
;
A
#
# COMPACT_ATOMS: atom_id res chain seq x y z
N MET A 1 -17.56 9.44 -4.05
CA MET A 1 -16.10 9.59 -4.05
C MET A 1 -15.78 11.06 -3.75
N PRO A 2 -14.74 11.37 -2.96
CA PRO A 2 -14.35 12.76 -2.70
C PRO A 2 -14.07 13.50 -4.01
N ALA A 3 -14.27 14.83 -4.00
CA ALA A 3 -14.10 15.66 -5.19
C ALA A 3 -12.65 15.60 -5.68
N VAL A 4 -12.48 15.32 -6.98
CA VAL A 4 -11.15 15.18 -7.58
C VAL A 4 -10.49 16.54 -7.79
N ASP A 5 -9.44 16.86 -7.03
CA ASP A 5 -8.51 17.95 -7.37
C ASP A 5 -7.68 17.57 -8.61
N PRO A 6 -7.94 18.19 -9.78
CA PRO A 6 -7.22 17.88 -11.01
C PRO A 6 -5.75 18.32 -10.99
N ALA A 7 -5.33 19.15 -10.02
CA ALA A 7 -3.95 19.56 -9.86
C ALA A 7 -3.07 18.52 -9.14
N GLN A 8 -3.69 17.50 -8.54
CA GLN A 8 -3.01 16.43 -7.80
C GLN A 8 -3.03 15.11 -8.59
N ALA A 9 -2.08 14.24 -8.28
CA ALA A 9 -2.12 12.84 -8.64
C ALA A 9 -2.96 12.07 -7.60
N TRP A 10 -3.75 11.12 -8.07
CA TRP A 10 -4.52 10.24 -7.21
C TRP A 10 -3.88 8.86 -7.14
N VAL A 11 -3.70 8.32 -5.94
CA VAL A 11 -3.23 6.95 -5.75
C VAL A 11 -4.26 6.20 -4.92
N ASP A 12 -5.02 5.35 -5.60
CA ASP A 12 -5.94 4.42 -4.95
C ASP A 12 -5.15 3.23 -4.38
N MET A 13 -5.75 2.47 -3.47
CA MET A 13 -5.11 1.30 -2.86
C MET A 13 -5.99 0.07 -2.96
N ARG A 14 -5.34 -1.07 -3.15
CA ARG A 14 -5.99 -2.37 -3.22
C ARG A 14 -5.14 -3.42 -2.53
N THR A 15 -5.79 -4.31 -1.79
CA THR A 15 -5.20 -5.53 -1.27
C THR A 15 -5.80 -6.74 -1.98
N MET A 16 -4.98 -7.75 -2.27
CA MET A 16 -5.46 -9.04 -2.82
C MET A 16 -5.65 -10.12 -1.75
N THR A 17 -4.85 -10.11 -0.70
CA THR A 17 -4.77 -11.22 0.29
C THR A 17 -4.86 -10.73 1.74
N GLY A 18 -4.81 -9.42 1.97
CA GLY A 18 -4.85 -8.81 3.30
C GLY A 18 -6.20 -8.22 3.64
N LYS A 19 -6.37 -7.94 4.93
CA LYS A 19 -7.59 -7.42 5.54
C LYS A 19 -7.76 -5.92 5.29
N LEU A 20 -6.66 -5.18 5.33
CA LEU A 20 -6.66 -3.73 5.22
C LEU A 20 -5.44 -3.24 4.45
N VAL A 21 -5.65 -2.23 3.62
CA VAL A 21 -4.58 -1.41 3.04
C VAL A 21 -4.98 0.05 3.17
N MET A 22 -4.08 0.87 3.71
CA MET A 22 -4.36 2.28 3.97
C MET A 22 -3.14 3.16 3.72
N ALA A 23 -3.43 4.38 3.27
CA ALA A 23 -2.44 5.44 3.13
C ALA A 23 -2.02 5.87 4.53
N ASP A 24 -0.73 5.79 4.83
CA ASP A 24 -0.19 6.21 6.13
C ASP A 24 0.58 7.52 6.02
N LYS A 25 1.62 7.59 5.16
CA LYS A 25 2.44 8.80 5.01
C LYS A 25 2.77 9.16 3.57
N VAL A 26 2.92 10.46 3.31
CA VAL A 26 3.55 11.04 2.13
C VAL A 26 4.76 11.83 2.59
N ASP A 27 5.94 11.48 2.07
CA ASP A 27 7.22 12.11 2.40
C ASP A 27 7.47 12.21 3.92
N GLY A 28 7.08 11.15 4.64
CA GLY A 28 7.22 11.05 6.09
C GLY A 28 6.18 11.82 6.91
N LYS A 29 5.19 12.47 6.27
CA LYS A 29 4.07 13.14 6.94
C LYS A 29 2.81 12.29 6.87
N THR A 30 2.14 12.10 8.01
CA THR A 30 0.89 11.35 8.10
C THR A 30 -0.19 11.96 7.21
N THR A 31 -0.90 11.12 6.45
CA THR A 31 -2.02 11.55 5.61
C THR A 31 -3.27 11.75 6.46
N TYR A 32 -4.16 12.61 5.97
CA TYR A 32 -5.45 12.83 6.63
C TYR A 32 -6.50 11.76 6.24
N ASP A 33 -6.46 11.29 5.00
CA ASP A 33 -7.37 10.26 4.49
C ASP A 33 -6.58 8.98 4.21
N GLY A 34 -6.94 7.90 4.90
CA GLY A 34 -6.29 6.61 4.73
C GLY A 34 -6.79 5.79 3.54
N ARG A 35 -7.79 6.27 2.78
CA ARG A 35 -8.41 5.50 1.68
C ARG A 35 -7.71 5.68 0.34
N TYR A 36 -6.93 6.76 0.17
CA TYR A 36 -6.19 7.10 -1.05
C TYR A 36 -5.13 8.15 -0.72
N PHE A 37 -4.15 8.34 -1.61
CA PHE A 37 -3.30 9.52 -1.59
C PHE A 37 -3.78 10.56 -2.61
N GLN A 38 -3.71 11.83 -2.22
CA GLN A 38 -3.66 12.97 -3.12
C GLN A 38 -2.31 13.64 -2.93
N ILE A 39 -1.50 13.67 -3.97
CA ILE A 39 -0.13 14.19 -3.91
C ILE A 39 0.17 15.10 -5.08
N SER A 40 1.08 16.03 -4.86
CA SER A 40 1.53 16.94 -5.91
C SER A 40 2.23 16.19 -7.04
N PRO A 41 2.32 16.77 -8.24
CA PRO A 41 3.17 16.23 -9.29
C PRO A 41 4.64 16.23 -8.85
N GLY A 42 5.38 15.18 -9.23
CA GLY A 42 6.80 15.03 -8.95
C GLY A 42 7.15 13.76 -8.18
N SER A 43 8.25 13.84 -7.44
CA SER A 43 8.85 12.72 -6.73
C SER A 43 8.32 12.63 -5.30
N HIS A 44 7.77 11.48 -4.92
CA HIS A 44 7.25 11.25 -3.59
C HIS A 44 7.62 9.87 -3.06
N ARG A 45 7.80 9.79 -1.74
CA ARG A 45 7.86 8.53 -1.00
C ARG A 45 6.54 8.31 -0.29
N LEU A 46 5.91 7.17 -0.55
CA LEU A 46 4.61 6.79 0.00
C LEU A 46 4.83 5.66 1.01
N GLN A 47 4.17 5.76 2.16
CA GLN A 47 4.10 4.68 3.15
C GLN A 47 2.66 4.20 3.28
N VAL A 48 2.48 2.90 3.12
CA VAL A 48 1.18 2.22 3.19
C VAL A 48 1.16 1.31 4.41
N ARG A 49 0.11 1.40 5.22
CA ARG A 49 -0.19 0.42 6.25
C ARG A 49 -0.94 -0.75 5.64
N TYR A 50 -0.51 -1.95 5.96
CA TYR A 50 -1.06 -3.20 5.46
C TYR A 50 -1.27 -4.17 6.61
N ASP A 51 -2.53 -4.50 6.89
CA ASP A 51 -2.89 -5.44 7.96
C ASP A 51 -3.36 -6.74 7.30
N TYR A 52 -2.77 -7.87 7.70
CA TYR A 52 -3.11 -9.19 7.18
C TYR A 52 -2.90 -10.27 8.22
N GLU A 53 -3.53 -11.42 8.00
CA GLU A 53 -3.45 -12.57 8.90
C GLU A 53 -2.54 -13.63 8.28
N ILE A 54 -1.65 -14.20 9.10
CA ILE A 54 -0.88 -15.38 8.73
C ILE A 54 -1.28 -16.57 9.57
N HIS A 55 -1.31 -17.73 8.91
CA HIS A 55 -1.53 -19.01 9.56
C HIS A 55 -0.19 -19.72 9.71
N TYR A 56 0.33 -19.78 10.95
CA TYR A 56 1.46 -20.64 11.26
C TYR A 56 0.96 -22.07 11.42
N GLY A 57 0.94 -22.84 10.32
CA GLY A 57 0.69 -24.28 10.37
C GLY A 57 1.83 -25.01 11.08
N GLY A 58 1.79 -25.06 12.42
CA GLY A 58 2.74 -25.77 13.28
C GLY A 58 2.16 -27.06 13.84
N PHE A 59 2.99 -28.10 13.95
CA PHE A 59 2.75 -29.51 14.33
C PHE A 59 2.13 -29.78 15.74
N THR A 60 1.31 -28.88 16.29
CA THR A 60 0.61 -29.12 17.55
C THR A 60 -0.89 -29.08 17.31
N ALA A 61 -1.56 -30.19 17.60
CA ALA A 61 -2.97 -30.45 17.32
C ALA A 61 -3.99 -29.62 18.15
N MET A 62 -3.65 -28.38 18.55
CA MET A 62 -4.49 -27.55 19.40
C MET A 62 -4.27 -26.06 19.08
N GLY A 63 -4.97 -25.53 18.06
CA GLY A 63 -5.16 -24.08 17.89
C GLY A 63 -5.07 -23.60 16.44
N ASP A 64 -6.20 -23.19 15.87
CA ASP A 64 -6.25 -22.34 14.67
C ASP A 64 -5.82 -20.91 15.02
N GLU A 65 -4.57 -20.72 15.44
CA GLU A 65 -4.09 -19.41 15.90
C GLU A 65 -3.60 -18.58 14.71
N TYR A 66 -4.49 -17.70 14.24
CA TYR A 66 -4.14 -16.67 13.26
C TYR A 66 -3.43 -15.53 13.98
N THR A 67 -2.24 -15.16 13.48
CA THR A 67 -1.55 -13.95 13.95
C THR A 67 -1.87 -12.81 13.00
N GLU A 68 -2.45 -11.73 13.52
CA GLU A 68 -2.57 -10.46 12.79
C GLU A 68 -1.19 -9.78 12.76
N LEU A 69 -0.73 -9.45 11.56
CA LEU A 69 0.49 -8.68 11.34
C LEU A 69 0.14 -7.32 10.76
N THR A 70 0.77 -6.27 11.29
CA THR A 70 0.73 -4.93 10.71
C THR A 70 2.06 -4.63 10.04
N CYS A 71 2.05 -4.41 8.73
CA CYS A 71 3.23 -4.00 7.98
C CYS A 71 3.12 -2.58 7.46
N TYR A 72 4.23 -1.88 7.44
CA TYR A 72 4.42 -0.59 6.79
C TYR A 72 5.28 -0.81 5.55
N VAL A 73 4.72 -0.54 4.38
CA VAL A 73 5.36 -0.71 3.08
C VAL A 73 5.72 0.66 2.53
N GLU A 74 6.99 0.86 2.15
CA GLU A 74 7.46 2.09 1.51
C GLU A 74 7.67 1.90 0.01
N LEU A 75 7.19 2.85 -0.79
CA LEU A 75 7.44 2.95 -2.23
C LEU A 75 7.90 4.35 -2.61
N HIS A 76 8.84 4.45 -3.54
CA HIS A 76 9.25 5.69 -4.18
C HIS A 76 8.84 5.72 -5.66
N TYR A 77 8.33 6.87 -6.12
CA TYR A 77 8.16 7.13 -7.55
C TYR A 77 8.40 8.59 -7.87
N ALA A 78 9.22 8.84 -8.90
CA ALA A 78 9.74 10.17 -9.22
C ALA A 78 8.79 11.05 -10.04
N ASN A 79 7.78 10.45 -10.70
CA ASN A 79 7.10 11.07 -11.83
C ASN A 79 5.57 11.05 -11.71
N PHE A 80 5.04 11.36 -10.52
CA PHE A 80 3.61 11.60 -10.38
C PHE A 80 3.17 12.80 -11.23
N LYS A 81 1.99 12.71 -11.83
CA LYS A 81 1.45 13.71 -12.76
C LYS A 81 0.06 14.14 -12.32
N ALA A 82 -0.20 15.44 -12.41
CA ALA A 82 -1.51 16.02 -12.13
C ALA A 82 -2.61 15.36 -12.98
N GLY A 83 -3.76 15.11 -12.37
CA GLY A 83 -4.93 14.53 -13.02
C GLY A 83 -4.79 13.06 -13.42
N GLN A 84 -3.64 12.42 -13.15
CA GLN A 84 -3.45 11.00 -13.38
C GLN A 84 -3.88 10.18 -12.17
N ARG A 85 -4.32 8.94 -12.44
CA ARG A 85 -4.67 7.96 -11.42
C ARG A 85 -3.67 6.81 -11.44
N TYR A 86 -3.30 6.40 -10.25
CA TYR A 86 -2.41 5.30 -9.98
C TYR A 86 -3.08 4.36 -8.97
N MET A 87 -2.58 3.14 -8.87
CA MET A 87 -3.04 2.15 -7.90
C MET A 87 -1.84 1.53 -7.21
N ILE A 88 -1.80 1.54 -5.89
CA ILE A 88 -0.90 0.67 -5.14
C ILE A 88 -1.64 -0.63 -4.86
N GLU A 89 -1.08 -1.73 -5.35
CA GLU A 89 -1.57 -3.07 -5.11
C GLU A 89 -0.64 -3.80 -4.15
N VAL A 90 -1.14 -4.13 -2.96
CA VAL A 90 -0.39 -4.86 -1.93
C VAL A 90 -0.89 -6.30 -1.88
N ARG A 91 0.04 -7.25 -1.84
CA ARG A 91 -0.24 -8.68 -1.67
C ARG A 91 0.75 -9.30 -0.71
N SER A 92 0.31 -10.36 -0.06
CA SER A 92 1.10 -11.20 0.82
C SER A 92 1.05 -12.65 0.34
N LEU A 93 2.18 -13.33 0.47
CA LEU A 93 2.26 -14.78 0.35
C LEU A 93 2.99 -15.28 1.59
N THR A 94 2.28 -15.98 2.48
CA THR A 94 2.81 -16.36 3.79
C THR A 94 3.32 -15.13 4.55
N ASN A 95 4.61 -15.04 4.88
CA ASN A 95 5.22 -13.91 5.59
C ASN A 95 5.82 -12.84 4.67
N ASP A 96 5.77 -13.02 3.35
CA ASP A 96 6.35 -12.08 2.39
C ASP A 96 5.28 -11.11 1.87
N VAL A 97 5.52 -9.80 2.05
CA VAL A 97 4.65 -8.72 1.56
C VAL A 97 5.30 -8.02 0.39
N THR A 98 4.54 -7.82 -0.68
CA THR A 98 4.96 -7.09 -1.89
C THR A 98 3.92 -6.03 -2.24
N ALA A 99 4.36 -4.92 -2.82
CA ALA A 99 3.51 -3.84 -3.28
C ALA A 99 4.00 -3.26 -4.61
N GLU A 100 3.09 -3.09 -5.55
CA GLU A 100 3.38 -2.52 -6.88
C GLU A 100 2.59 -1.23 -7.07
N LEU A 101 3.25 -0.18 -7.56
CA LEU A 101 2.60 1.02 -8.06
C LEU A 101 2.27 0.82 -9.54
N LEU A 102 1.00 0.93 -9.88
CA LEU A 102 0.47 0.73 -11.22
C LEU A 102 -0.05 2.04 -11.81
N ASP A 103 0.12 2.23 -13.12
CA ASP A 103 -0.58 3.29 -13.86
C ASP A 103 -2.05 2.91 -14.16
N ALA A 104 -2.75 3.82 -14.84
CA ALA A 104 -4.15 3.62 -15.24
C ALA A 104 -4.35 2.44 -16.21
N GLN A 105 -3.30 1.99 -16.91
CA GLN A 105 -3.31 0.82 -17.79
C GLN A 105 -2.83 -0.45 -17.07
N ARG A 106 -2.65 -0.39 -15.74
CA ARG A 106 -2.16 -1.50 -14.89
C ARG A 106 -0.71 -1.90 -15.19
N LYS A 107 0.10 -1.01 -15.78
CA LYS A 107 1.54 -1.22 -15.93
C LYS A 107 2.26 -0.88 -14.63
N VAL A 108 3.18 -1.73 -14.22
CA VAL A 108 4.06 -1.50 -13.06
C VAL A 108 5.01 -0.33 -13.35
N LEU A 109 5.03 0.64 -12.44
CA LEU A 109 5.88 1.83 -12.47
C LEU A 109 6.98 1.78 -11.40
N ALA A 110 6.68 1.18 -10.25
CA ALA A 110 7.60 1.00 -9.13
C ALA A 110 7.15 -0.20 -8.28
N GLU A 111 8.09 -0.76 -7.53
CA GLU A 111 7.87 -1.80 -6.51
C GLU A 111 8.26 -1.26 -5.13
N GLN A 112 7.99 -2.02 -4.07
CA GLN A 112 8.37 -1.65 -2.71
C GLN A 112 9.88 -1.58 -2.49
N ASP A 113 10.32 -0.53 -1.80
CA ASP A 113 11.71 -0.33 -1.38
C ASP A 113 11.99 -1.03 -0.05
N HIS A 114 11.05 -0.92 0.89
CA HIS A 114 11.19 -1.45 2.24
C HIS A 114 9.85 -1.91 2.80
N VAL A 115 9.91 -2.95 3.63
CA VAL A 115 8.77 -3.47 4.39
C VAL A 115 9.21 -3.67 5.83
N THR A 116 8.45 -3.13 6.77
CA THR A 116 8.64 -3.38 8.21
C THR A 116 7.34 -3.89 8.80
N CYS A 117 7.38 -5.05 9.45
CA CYS A 117 6.21 -5.63 10.13
C CYS A 117 6.42 -5.65 11.64
N ILE A 118 5.35 -5.40 12.39
CA ILE A 118 5.32 -5.36 13.86
C ILE A 118 4.25 -6.29 14.44
#